data_AF-A0A1G9CFL5-F1
#
_entry.id   AF-A0A1G9CFL5-F1
#
_cell.length_a   1.000
_cell.length_b   1.000
_cell.length_c   1.000
_cell.angle_alpha   90.00
_cell.angle_beta   90.00
_cell.angle_gamma   90.00
#
_symmetry.space_group_name_H-M   'P 1'
#
loop_
_entity.id
_entity.type
_entity.pdbx_description
1 polymer ?
#
loop_
_entity_poly.entity_id
_entity_poly.type
_entity_poly.pdbx_seq_one_letter_code
_entity_poly.pdbx_strand_id
1 'polypeptide(L)'
;MTDGQSGGRRSRGPVIPEGFASPAEDYGVGVDLTAWLMPRPAATYLWRARGSGEVMAEEGIAEGDELLVDRSVPPRRGHLVIAIDDTGDFLLRRLEHDPPAGQVFEPVPPEVAVDVDGTGVWGVVTVVIHHVLRRKGR
;
A
#
# COMPACT_ATOMS: atom_id res chain seq x y z
N MET A 1 -13.24 60.91 24.95
CA MET A 1 -12.88 59.90 25.97
C MET A 1 -14.11 59.02 26.11
N THR A 2 -14.24 57.81 25.58
CA THR A 2 -13.26 56.78 25.17
C THR A 2 -13.92 55.87 24.11
N ASP A 3 -13.08 55.34 23.23
CA ASP A 3 -13.37 54.33 22.20
C ASP A 3 -13.95 53.01 22.72
N GLY A 4 -14.59 52.27 21.82
CA GLY A 4 -14.99 50.89 22.08
C GLY A 4 -15.58 50.16 20.87
N GLN A 5 -14.86 50.14 19.73
CA GLN A 5 -15.16 49.21 18.63
C GLN A 5 -14.84 47.77 19.07
N SER A 6 -15.86 46.92 19.19
CA SER A 6 -15.71 45.48 19.39
C SER A 6 -15.59 44.76 18.04
N GLY A 7 -14.42 44.16 17.82
CA GLY A 7 -14.00 43.58 16.56
C GLY A 7 -14.64 42.23 16.24
N GLY A 8 -15.20 42.13 15.03
CA GLY A 8 -15.50 40.86 14.39
C GLY A 8 -14.22 40.23 13.83
N ARG A 9 -13.68 39.23 14.52
CA ARG A 9 -12.60 38.38 14.00
C ARG A 9 -13.21 37.28 13.13
N ARG A 10 -13.37 37.53 11.82
CA ARG A 10 -13.54 36.46 10.83
C ARG A 10 -12.19 35.77 10.64
N SER A 11 -12.10 34.48 10.96
CA SER A 11 -10.91 33.66 10.65
C SER A 11 -10.73 33.61 9.14
N ARG A 12 -9.65 34.18 8.62
CA ARG A 12 -9.22 33.92 7.25
C ARG A 12 -8.65 32.50 7.21
N GLY A 13 -9.33 31.59 6.52
CA GLY A 13 -8.72 30.33 6.09
C GLY A 13 -7.50 30.58 5.20
N PRO A 14 -6.64 29.57 4.96
CA PRO A 14 -5.42 29.76 4.19
C PRO A 14 -5.76 30.29 2.79
N VAL A 15 -5.13 31.42 2.43
CA VAL A 15 -5.24 32.03 1.10
C VAL A 15 -4.28 31.27 0.19
N ILE A 16 -4.81 30.47 -0.73
CA ILE A 16 -4.00 29.88 -1.80
C ILE A 16 -3.68 31.02 -2.78
N PRO A 17 -2.40 31.32 -3.08
CA PRO A 17 -2.08 32.35 -4.06
C PRO A 17 -2.57 31.91 -5.44
N GLU A 18 -3.51 32.65 -6.02
CA GLU A 18 -3.86 32.56 -7.44
C GLU A 18 -2.73 33.22 -8.26
N GLY A 19 -1.63 32.50 -8.40
CA GLY A 19 -0.52 32.84 -9.27
C GLY A 19 -0.19 31.62 -10.10
N PHE A 20 -0.56 31.64 -11.38
CA PHE A 20 -0.13 30.64 -12.36
C PHE A 20 1.41 30.70 -12.45
N ALA A 21 2.08 29.80 -11.75
CA ALA A 21 3.47 29.48 -12.04
C ALA A 21 3.48 28.84 -13.44
N SER A 22 4.25 29.43 -14.36
CA SER A 22 4.39 28.89 -15.72
C SER A 22 4.96 27.46 -15.61
N PRO A 23 4.34 26.42 -16.21
CA PRO A 23 4.66 25.01 -15.92
C PRO A 23 6.06 24.53 -16.29
N ALA A 24 6.86 25.36 -16.94
CA ALA A 24 8.03 24.91 -17.71
C ALA A 24 9.38 25.07 -16.99
N GLU A 25 9.45 25.78 -15.86
CA GLU A 25 10.75 26.21 -15.31
C GLU A 25 11.03 25.82 -13.86
N ASP A 26 10.13 25.17 -13.13
CA ASP A 26 10.40 24.75 -11.74
C ASP A 26 9.99 23.29 -11.47
N TYR A 27 11.03 22.46 -11.23
CA TYR A 27 11.02 21.09 -10.68
C TYR A 27 10.33 20.00 -11.51
N GLY A 28 11.00 19.54 -12.57
CA GLY A 28 10.52 18.42 -13.40
C GLY A 28 11.48 17.25 -13.51
N VAL A 29 12.12 16.79 -12.43
CA VAL A 29 12.66 15.43 -12.45
C VAL A 29 11.47 14.48 -12.49
N GLY A 30 11.29 13.77 -13.60
CA GLY A 30 10.26 12.74 -13.72
C GLY A 30 10.42 11.73 -12.58
N VAL A 31 9.34 11.48 -11.84
CA VAL A 31 9.35 10.47 -10.77
C VAL A 31 9.16 9.10 -11.41
N ASP A 32 10.17 8.24 -11.30
CA ASP A 32 10.05 6.83 -11.66
C ASP A 32 9.54 6.03 -10.46
N LEU A 33 8.22 5.87 -10.39
CA LEU A 33 7.55 5.08 -9.37
C LEU A 33 7.95 3.60 -9.40
N THR A 34 8.35 3.07 -10.56
CA THR A 34 8.80 1.68 -10.67
C THR A 34 10.08 1.51 -9.86
N ALA A 35 11.08 2.36 -10.09
CA ALA A 35 12.33 2.31 -9.35
C ALA A 35 12.13 2.53 -7.83
N TRP A 36 11.15 3.34 -7.44
CA TRP A 36 10.90 3.68 -6.04
C TRP A 36 10.10 2.60 -5.29
N LEU A 37 9.05 2.07 -5.91
CA LEU A 37 8.12 1.14 -5.26
C LEU A 37 8.46 -0.33 -5.52
N MET A 38 9.22 -0.61 -6.59
CA MET A 38 9.55 -1.96 -7.04
C MET A 38 11.07 -2.10 -7.19
N PRO A 39 11.84 -2.16 -6.07
CA PRO A 39 13.30 -2.29 -6.14
C PRO A 39 13.75 -3.58 -6.86
N ARG A 40 12.87 -4.58 -6.96
CA ARG A 40 13.07 -5.84 -7.70
C ARG A 40 11.88 -6.14 -8.60
N PRO A 41 11.72 -5.43 -9.73
CA PRO A 41 10.53 -5.54 -10.59
C PRO A 41 10.27 -6.97 -11.07
N ALA A 42 11.31 -7.77 -11.28
CA ALA A 42 11.21 -9.17 -11.70
C ALA A 42 10.55 -10.09 -10.66
N ALA A 43 10.46 -9.67 -9.40
CA ALA A 43 9.86 -10.42 -8.30
C ALA A 43 8.66 -9.69 -7.66
N THR A 44 8.24 -8.54 -8.22
CA THR A 44 7.12 -7.75 -7.73
C THR A 44 5.89 -7.94 -8.60
N TYR A 45 4.74 -8.16 -7.97
CA TYR A 45 3.47 -8.46 -8.62
C TYR A 45 2.39 -7.52 -8.12
N LEU A 46 1.49 -7.12 -9.03
CA LEU A 46 0.36 -6.26 -8.72
C LEU A 46 -0.89 -7.11 -8.47
N TRP A 47 -1.52 -6.91 -7.31
CA TRP A 47 -2.77 -7.52 -6.93
C TRP A 47 -3.84 -6.46 -6.73
N ARG A 48 -5.12 -6.84 -6.85
CA ARG A 48 -6.23 -5.95 -6.51
C ARG A 48 -6.94 -6.50 -5.29
N ALA A 49 -7.04 -5.68 -4.24
CA ALA A 49 -7.77 -6.01 -3.04
C ALA A 49 -9.26 -6.18 -3.36
N ARG A 50 -9.84 -7.28 -2.87
CA ARG A 50 -11.24 -7.65 -3.05
C ARG A 50 -11.83 -8.14 -1.75
N GLY A 51 -13.12 -7.88 -1.56
CA GLY A 51 -13.85 -8.28 -0.37
C GLY A 51 -13.61 -7.34 0.81
N SER A 52 -13.80 -7.89 2.01
CA SER A 52 -13.66 -7.20 3.28
C SER A 52 -13.07 -8.16 4.32
N GLY A 53 -12.40 -7.60 5.32
CA GLY A 53 -11.80 -8.37 6.41
C GLY A 53 -11.17 -7.46 7.46
N GLU A 54 -10.90 -8.01 8.63
CA GLU A 54 -10.27 -7.29 9.75
C GLU A 54 -8.91 -6.72 9.35
N VAL A 55 -8.05 -7.53 8.72
CA VAL A 55 -6.75 -7.10 8.20
C VAL A 55 -6.87 -5.92 7.22
N MET A 56 -7.85 -5.94 6.31
CA MET A 56 -8.07 -4.82 5.39
C MET A 56 -8.49 -3.56 6.14
N ALA A 57 -9.37 -3.69 7.14
CA ALA A 57 -9.83 -2.55 7.94
C ALA A 57 -8.71 -1.96 8.81
N GLU A 58 -7.89 -2.80 9.44
CA GLU A 58 -6.77 -2.40 10.29
C GLU A 58 -5.66 -1.69 9.50
N GLU A 59 -5.35 -2.18 8.30
CA GLU A 59 -4.32 -1.61 7.42
C GLU A 59 -4.84 -0.48 6.52
N GLY A 60 -6.13 -0.11 6.64
CA GLY A 60 -6.76 0.95 5.85
C GLY A 60 -6.86 0.63 4.35
N ILE A 61 -6.89 -0.65 4.00
CA ILE A 61 -6.97 -1.15 2.63
C ILE A 61 -8.44 -1.19 2.21
N ALA A 62 -8.78 -0.45 1.17
CA ALA A 62 -10.12 -0.44 0.61
C ALA A 62 -10.27 -1.46 -0.51
N GLU A 63 -11.51 -1.90 -0.73
CA GLU A 63 -11.82 -2.69 -1.92
C GLU A 63 -11.46 -1.92 -3.19
N GLY A 64 -10.71 -2.58 -4.07
CA GLY A 64 -10.24 -2.01 -5.33
C GLY A 64 -8.83 -1.44 -5.28
N ASP A 65 -8.24 -1.27 -4.10
CA ASP A 65 -6.84 -0.84 -3.94
C ASP A 65 -5.89 -1.83 -4.60
N GLU A 66 -4.76 -1.32 -5.09
CA GLU A 66 -3.70 -2.14 -5.62
C GLU A 66 -2.64 -2.47 -4.56
N LEU A 67 -2.23 -3.74 -4.51
CA LEU A 67 -1.21 -4.24 -3.61
C LEU A 67 0.02 -4.63 -4.43
N LEU A 68 1.19 -4.09 -4.08
CA LEU A 68 2.47 -4.58 -4.61
C LEU A 68 3.00 -5.69 -3.71
N VAL A 69 3.17 -6.86 -4.28
CA VAL A 69 3.58 -8.08 -3.58
C VAL A 69 4.96 -8.50 -4.09
N ASP A 70 5.96 -8.52 -3.22
CA ASP A 70 7.33 -8.91 -3.56
C ASP A 70 7.61 -10.33 -3.01
N ARG A 71 7.89 -11.26 -3.93
CA ARG A 71 8.19 -12.67 -3.61
C ARG A 71 9.62 -12.91 -3.13
N SER A 72 10.49 -11.92 -3.30
CA SER A 72 11.89 -12.01 -2.91
C SER A 72 12.17 -11.37 -1.55
N VAL A 73 11.16 -10.77 -0.89
CA VAL A 73 11.24 -10.39 0.53
C VAL A 73 10.96 -11.63 1.38
N PRO A 74 11.86 -12.01 2.30
CA PRO A 74 11.55 -13.05 3.28
C PRO A 74 10.42 -12.58 4.23
N PRO A 75 9.29 -13.30 4.31
CA PRO A 75 8.23 -13.04 5.28
C PRO A 75 8.73 -13.16 6.71
N ARG A 76 8.19 -12.29 7.56
CA ARG A 76 8.49 -12.20 8.99
C ARG A 76 7.22 -11.83 9.74
N ARG A 77 7.23 -12.07 11.04
CA ARG A 77 6.18 -11.61 11.95
C ARG A 77 5.84 -10.14 11.72
N GLY A 78 4.56 -9.85 11.66
CA GLY A 78 3.98 -8.52 11.45
C GLY A 78 3.89 -8.10 9.99
N HIS A 79 4.54 -8.80 9.05
CA HIS A 79 4.39 -8.52 7.62
C HIS A 79 2.96 -8.84 7.16
N LEU A 80 2.46 -8.00 6.27
CA LEU A 80 1.28 -8.29 5.49
C LEU A 80 1.68 -9.17 4.30
N VAL A 81 0.94 -10.24 4.06
CA VAL A 81 1.26 -11.23 3.04
C VAL A 81 0.04 -11.63 2.23
N ILE A 82 0.29 -12.05 0.99
CA ILE A 82 -0.66 -12.88 0.26
C ILE A 82 -0.37 -14.33 0.64
N ALA A 83 -1.36 -14.97 1.25
CA ALA A 83 -1.36 -16.38 1.59
C ALA A 83 -2.24 -17.17 0.62
N ILE A 84 -2.01 -18.48 0.53
CA ILE A 84 -2.77 -19.48 -0.18
C ILE A 84 -3.24 -20.48 0.87
N ASP A 85 -4.54 -20.74 0.93
CA ASP A 85 -5.08 -21.78 1.81
C ASP A 85 -5.01 -23.17 1.16
N ASP A 86 -5.57 -24.17 1.84
CA ASP A 86 -5.61 -25.56 1.38
C ASP A 86 -6.50 -25.78 0.15
N THR A 87 -7.48 -24.90 -0.10
CA THR A 87 -8.30 -24.93 -1.31
C THR A 87 -7.60 -24.29 -2.51
N GLY A 88 -6.52 -23.54 -2.27
CA GLY A 88 -5.76 -22.83 -3.28
C GLY A 88 -6.22 -21.39 -3.49
N ASP A 89 -7.10 -20.88 -2.62
CA ASP A 89 -7.60 -19.52 -2.67
C ASP A 89 -6.61 -18.55 -2.02
N PHE A 90 -6.53 -17.36 -2.60
CA PHE A 90 -5.61 -16.32 -2.14
C PHE A 90 -6.26 -15.41 -1.10
N LEU A 91 -5.55 -15.18 -0.01
CA LEU A 91 -6.02 -14.45 1.15
C LEU A 91 -5.00 -13.38 1.56
N LEU A 92 -5.48 -12.22 2.00
CA LEU A 92 -4.64 -11.22 2.64
C LEU A 92 -4.55 -11.51 4.14
N ARG A 93 -3.34 -11.64 4.67
CA ARG A 93 -3.12 -11.94 6.09
C ARG A 93 -1.96 -11.14 6.69
N ARG A 94 -2.03 -10.89 7.98
CA ARG A 94 -0.89 -10.49 8.78
C ARG A 94 -0.24 -11.72 9.39
N LEU A 95 1.06 -11.85 9.28
CA LEU A 95 1.79 -12.92 9.94
C LEU A 95 1.89 -12.65 11.43
N GLU A 96 1.38 -13.55 12.25
CA GLU A 96 1.48 -13.45 13.71
C GLU A 96 2.81 -13.97 14.26
N HIS A 97 3.49 -14.82 13.47
CA HIS A 97 4.75 -15.47 13.82
C HIS A 97 5.72 -15.42 12.64
N ASP A 98 7.01 -15.64 12.93
CA ASP A 98 7.98 -15.87 11.88
C ASP A 98 7.74 -17.25 11.27
N PRO A 99 7.79 -17.39 9.93
CA PRO A 99 7.73 -18.70 9.28
C PRO A 99 8.87 -19.61 9.78
N PRO A 100 8.68 -20.94 9.74
CA PRO A 100 9.71 -21.89 10.13
C PRO A 100 11.05 -21.63 9.45
N ALA A 101 12.14 -21.61 10.22
CA ALA A 101 13.48 -21.36 9.70
C ALA A 101 13.89 -22.42 8.66
N GLY A 102 14.45 -21.98 7.53
CA GLY A 102 14.92 -22.85 6.45
C GLY A 102 14.01 -22.93 5.22
N GLN A 103 12.88 -22.23 5.19
CA GLN A 103 12.12 -22.04 3.95
C GLN A 103 12.84 -21.05 3.04
N VAL A 104 13.12 -21.48 1.81
CA VAL A 104 13.83 -20.69 0.81
C VAL A 104 12.79 -19.98 -0.07
N PHE A 105 12.90 -18.66 -0.15
CA PHE A 105 12.04 -17.80 -0.96
C PHE A 105 12.67 -17.63 -2.35
N GLU A 106 12.87 -18.74 -3.07
CA GLU A 106 13.44 -18.68 -4.41
C GLU A 106 12.43 -18.10 -5.41
N PRO A 107 12.89 -17.34 -6.42
CA PRO A 107 12.03 -16.68 -7.40
C PRO A 107 11.35 -17.64 -8.41
N VAL A 108 11.52 -18.97 -8.31
CA VAL A 108 10.99 -19.99 -9.25
C VAL A 108 10.80 -21.32 -8.51
N PRO A 109 9.84 -22.22 -8.85
CA PRO A 109 8.37 -22.10 -8.92
C PRO A 109 7.78 -21.63 -7.56
N PRO A 110 6.44 -21.62 -7.29
CA PRO A 110 5.92 -21.14 -6.01
C PRO A 110 6.17 -22.20 -4.93
N GLU A 111 7.36 -22.22 -4.37
CA GLU A 111 7.53 -22.77 -3.03
C GLU A 111 6.83 -21.80 -2.08
N VAL A 112 5.69 -22.27 -1.61
CA VAL A 112 4.82 -21.54 -0.72
C VAL A 112 5.31 -21.79 0.70
N ALA A 113 5.64 -20.72 1.40
CA ALA A 113 6.16 -20.80 2.76
C ALA A 113 5.03 -21.11 3.74
N VAL A 114 5.04 -22.25 4.42
CA VAL A 114 3.94 -22.61 5.32
C VAL A 114 4.06 -21.82 6.62
N ASP A 115 3.07 -20.99 6.91
CA ASP A 115 2.83 -20.36 8.21
C ASP A 115 2.39 -21.41 9.23
N VAL A 116 2.44 -21.08 10.53
CA VAL A 116 2.18 -22.01 11.64
C VAL A 116 0.79 -22.65 11.55
N ASP A 117 -0.16 -21.98 10.91
CA ASP A 117 -1.54 -22.44 10.70
C ASP A 117 -1.73 -23.36 9.48
N GLY A 118 -0.65 -23.76 8.79
CA GLY A 118 -0.75 -24.60 7.58
C GLY A 118 -1.15 -23.83 6.32
N THR A 119 -1.33 -22.51 6.41
CA THR A 119 -1.51 -21.65 5.23
C THR A 119 -0.17 -21.29 4.62
N GLY A 120 -0.16 -21.15 3.31
CA GLY A 120 1.05 -20.95 2.58
C GLY A 120 1.26 -19.50 2.14
N VAL A 121 2.35 -18.86 2.52
CA VAL A 121 2.75 -17.51 2.10
C VAL A 121 3.30 -17.54 0.68
N TRP A 122 2.62 -16.81 -0.21
CA TRP A 122 3.02 -16.63 -1.61
C TRP A 122 3.99 -15.46 -1.81
N GLY A 123 3.80 -14.37 -1.07
CA GLY A 123 4.66 -13.19 -1.12
C GLY A 123 4.27 -12.10 -0.13
N VAL A 124 5.19 -11.17 0.11
CA VAL A 124 5.01 -10.08 1.09
C VAL A 124 4.42 -8.85 0.41
N VAL A 125 3.36 -8.28 0.96
CA VAL A 125 2.80 -7.00 0.53
C VAL A 125 3.74 -5.89 1.00
N THR A 126 4.24 -5.10 0.07
CA THR A 126 5.24 -4.04 0.32
C THR A 126 4.65 -2.65 0.21
N VAL A 127 3.61 -2.47 -0.62
CA VAL A 127 2.96 -1.18 -0.87
C VAL A 127 1.48 -1.41 -1.12
N VAL A 128 0.66 -0.49 -0.59
CA VAL A 128 -0.76 -0.34 -0.93
C VAL A 128 -0.90 0.97 -1.71
N ILE A 129 -1.55 0.92 -2.86
CA ILE A 129 -1.87 2.08 -3.68
C ILE A 129 -3.37 2.33 -3.55
N HIS A 130 -3.70 3.39 -2.81
CA HIS A 130 -5.07 3.83 -2.62
C HIS A 130 -5.41 4.97 -3.56
N HIS A 131 -6.39 4.78 -4.44
CA HIS A 131 -6.84 5.81 -5.39
C HIS A 131 -7.93 6.69 -4.80
N VAL A 132 -7.56 7.92 -4.42
CA VAL A 132 -8.51 8.91 -3.88
C VAL A 132 -9.46 9.43 -4.97
N LEU A 133 -8.97 9.58 -6.20
CA LEU A 133 -9.80 9.98 -7.33
C LEU A 133 -10.57 8.77 -7.86
N ARG A 134 -11.89 8.76 -7.67
CA ARG A 134 -12.79 7.80 -8.30
C ARG A 134 -12.73 7.99 -9.82
N ARG A 135 -12.03 7.11 -10.54
CA ARG A 135 -12.18 7.01 -11.99
C ARG A 135 -13.63 6.63 -12.29
N LYS A 136 -14.35 7.46 -13.07
CA LYS A 136 -15.64 7.04 -13.66
C LYS A 136 -15.40 5.73 -14.42
N GLY A 137 -16.26 4.75 -14.17
CA GLY A 137 -16.09 3.34 -14.51
C GLY A 137 -15.61 3.08 -15.93
N ARG A 138 -14.82 2.01 -16.07
CA ARG A 138 -14.45 1.41 -17.34
C ARG A 138 -15.39 0.25 -17.62
#